data_AF-A0A183JXN3-F1
#
_entry.id   AF-A0A183JXN3-F1
#
_cell.length_a   1.000
_cell.length_b   1.000
_cell.length_c   1.000
_cell.angle_alpha   90.00
_cell.angle_beta   90.00
_cell.angle_gamma   90.00
#
_symmetry.space_group_name_H-M   'P 1'
#
loop_
_entity.id
_entity.type
_entity.pdbx_description
1 polymer ?
#
loop_
_entity_poly.entity_id
_entity_poly.type
_entity_poly.pdbx_seq_one_letter_code
_entity_poly.pdbx_strand_id
1 'polypeptide(L)'
;MDWKEGHLIKIPKKGDLSKCEKYRGITLLSVPGKVFNRVLLNRMEDAVDAQLRDQQAGFCRDRSCIDQIATLRTIVEQSVEWNSSLYINFIDYEKAFDSVDRITLWKLLRHYGVPEKIFNIIRNSYDGLQYKVWIMKTSTSEGKHGIQWTAQNQLDDLDLADDLALLSLTHKQMQMKTISVGAAFASVGLNIRRGKSKILKYNTENTNPITLDGETLEDMYPAHTWEASTTNKEDVMQT
;
A
#
# COMPACT_ATOMS: atom_id res chain seq x y z
N MET A 1 5.63 7.26 -29.35
CA MET A 1 6.40 7.08 -28.11
C MET A 1 7.44 6.01 -28.37
N ASP A 2 8.69 6.32 -28.12
CA ASP A 2 9.71 5.28 -27.99
C ASP A 2 9.35 4.35 -26.81
N TRP A 3 9.74 3.08 -26.87
CA TRP A 3 9.35 2.08 -25.86
C TRP A 3 9.99 2.33 -24.49
N LYS A 4 11.09 3.10 -24.43
CA LYS A 4 11.74 3.57 -23.20
C LYS A 4 11.30 4.97 -22.73
N GLU A 5 10.36 5.61 -23.43
CA GLU A 5 9.84 6.93 -23.08
C GLU A 5 8.47 6.81 -22.38
N GLY A 6 8.38 7.35 -21.16
CA GLY A 6 7.14 7.50 -20.40
C GLY A 6 6.71 8.96 -20.31
N HIS A 7 5.40 9.24 -20.37
CA HIS A 7 4.85 10.58 -20.16
C HIS A 7 4.27 10.68 -18.76
N LEU A 8 4.85 11.51 -17.90
CA LEU A 8 4.35 11.74 -16.54
C LEU A 8 3.23 12.79 -16.58
N ILE A 9 2.01 12.36 -16.25
CA ILE A 9 0.83 13.19 -16.12
C ILE A 9 0.52 13.40 -14.64
N LYS A 10 0.16 14.63 -14.27
CA LYS A 10 -0.26 14.97 -12.91
C LYS A 10 -1.78 14.93 -12.82
N ILE A 11 -2.33 14.07 -11.95
CA ILE A 11 -3.75 14.03 -11.63
C ILE A 11 -4.00 14.73 -10.29
N PRO A 12 -4.86 15.75 -10.22
CA PRO A 12 -5.13 16.46 -8.97
C PRO A 12 -5.86 15.56 -7.96
N LYS A 13 -5.49 15.67 -6.68
CA LYS A 13 -6.19 15.12 -5.51
C LYS A 13 -6.97 16.25 -4.82
N LYS A 14 -7.88 15.89 -3.92
CA LYS A 14 -8.63 16.86 -3.10
C LYS A 14 -7.68 17.72 -2.23
N GLY A 15 -7.99 19.02 -2.12
CA GLY A 15 -7.29 20.00 -1.29
C GLY A 15 -6.60 21.11 -2.09
N ASP A 16 -5.64 21.78 -1.46
CA ASP A 16 -4.90 22.91 -2.03
C ASP A 16 -3.95 22.48 -3.18
N LEU A 17 -4.34 22.82 -4.41
CA LEU A 17 -3.64 22.46 -5.65
C LEU A 17 -2.35 23.25 -5.90
N SER A 18 -1.98 24.20 -5.02
CA SER A 18 -0.66 24.84 -5.06
C SER A 18 0.47 23.91 -4.58
N LYS A 19 0.13 22.86 -3.82
CA LYS A 19 1.09 21.92 -3.24
C LYS A 19 1.31 20.70 -4.14
N CYS A 20 2.57 20.39 -4.46
CA CYS A 20 2.95 19.25 -5.29
C CYS A 20 2.42 17.89 -4.78
N GLU A 21 2.34 17.71 -3.45
CA GLU A 21 1.84 16.47 -2.81
C GLU A 21 0.35 16.18 -3.07
N LYS A 22 -0.39 17.20 -3.49
CA LYS A 22 -1.80 17.08 -3.88
C LYS A 22 -1.96 16.63 -5.33
N TYR A 23 -0.89 16.25 -6.02
CA TYR A 23 -0.98 15.57 -7.31
C TYR A 23 -0.56 14.10 -7.18
N ARG A 24 -1.17 13.25 -8.00
CA ARG A 24 -0.73 11.88 -8.27
C ARG A 24 -0.06 11.87 -9.63
N GLY A 25 1.23 11.55 -9.67
CA GLY A 25 1.93 11.30 -10.92
C GLY A 25 1.49 9.96 -11.49
N ILE A 26 1.08 9.93 -12.75
CA ILE A 26 0.86 8.70 -13.51
C ILE A 26 1.76 8.72 -14.72
N THR A 27 2.62 7.72 -14.85
CA THR A 27 3.40 7.50 -16.06
C THR A 27 2.55 6.77 -17.10
N LEU A 28 2.30 7.42 -18.23
CA LEU A 28 1.76 6.76 -19.41
C LEU A 28 2.89 6.12 -20.23
N LEU A 29 2.80 4.81 -20.38
CA LEU A 29 3.64 4.02 -21.29
C LEU A 29 3.02 3.96 -22.69
N SER A 30 3.87 3.72 -23.68
CA SER A 30 3.44 3.38 -25.04
C SER A 30 2.55 2.13 -25.05
N VAL A 31 1.68 2.00 -26.07
CA VAL A 31 0.82 0.80 -26.22
C VAL A 31 1.65 -0.49 -26.25
N PRO A 32 2.76 -0.59 -27.02
CA PRO A 32 3.64 -1.75 -26.95
C PRO A 32 4.23 -2.00 -25.55
N GLY A 33 4.60 -0.93 -24.82
CA GLY A 33 5.11 -1.05 -23.45
C GLY A 33 4.08 -1.61 -22.47
N LYS A 34 2.81 -1.19 -22.59
CA LYS A 34 1.71 -1.73 -21.76
C LYS A 34 1.47 -3.22 -22.04
N VAL A 35 1.43 -3.60 -23.33
CA VAL A 35 1.25 -5.00 -23.74
C VAL A 35 2.41 -5.85 -23.24
N PHE A 36 3.65 -5.37 -23.39
CA PHE A 36 4.84 -6.06 -22.93
C PHE A 36 4.83 -6.26 -21.41
N ASN A 37 4.53 -5.22 -20.64
CA ASN A 37 4.41 -5.32 -19.18
C ASN A 37 3.31 -6.30 -18.76
N ARG A 38 2.18 -6.35 -19.49
CA ARG A 38 1.13 -7.33 -19.22
C ARG A 38 1.60 -8.77 -19.46
N VAL A 39 2.37 -9.00 -20.52
CA VAL A 39 2.97 -10.33 -20.78
C VAL A 39 3.96 -10.71 -19.69
N LEU A 40 4.78 -9.77 -19.20
CA LEU A 40 5.69 -10.04 -18.08
C LEU A 40 4.94 -10.37 -16.80
N LEU A 41 3.90 -9.59 -16.48
CA LEU A 41 3.04 -9.81 -15.31
C LEU A 41 2.46 -11.22 -15.34
N ASN A 42 1.78 -11.60 -16.44
CA ASN A 42 1.16 -12.91 -16.57
C ASN A 42 2.17 -14.07 -16.44
N ARG A 43 3.45 -13.86 -16.77
CA ARG A 43 4.49 -14.90 -16.68
C ARG A 43 5.10 -15.03 -15.28
N MET A 44 4.97 -14.02 -14.43
CA MET A 44 5.45 -14.06 -13.05
C MET A 44 4.32 -14.30 -12.04
N GLU A 45 3.08 -14.02 -12.42
CA GLU A 45 1.88 -14.13 -11.58
C GLU A 45 1.80 -15.49 -10.88
N ASP A 46 1.85 -16.61 -11.60
CA ASP A 46 1.74 -17.94 -11.00
C ASP A 46 2.85 -18.23 -9.98
N ALA A 47 4.08 -17.73 -10.22
CA ALA A 47 5.20 -17.94 -9.30
C ALA A 47 5.07 -17.11 -8.01
N VAL A 48 4.59 -15.87 -8.16
CA VAL A 48 4.38 -14.95 -7.04
C VAL A 48 3.17 -15.40 -6.23
N ASP A 49 2.03 -15.64 -6.87
CA ASP A 49 0.75 -16.01 -6.24
C ASP A 49 0.88 -17.31 -5.42
N ALA A 50 1.70 -18.27 -5.88
CA ALA A 50 1.98 -19.50 -5.14
C ALA A 50 2.67 -19.28 -3.77
N GLN A 51 3.27 -18.11 -3.57
CA GLN A 51 3.97 -17.74 -2.33
C GLN A 51 3.28 -16.61 -1.55
N LEU A 52 2.23 -15.99 -2.10
CA LEU A 52 1.49 -14.94 -1.42
C LEU A 52 0.58 -15.52 -0.34
N ARG A 53 0.63 -14.91 0.86
CA ARG A 53 -0.25 -15.22 1.99
C ARG A 53 -1.72 -15.09 1.59
N ASP A 54 -2.59 -15.95 2.10
CA ASP A 54 -4.04 -15.94 1.80
C ASP A 54 -4.73 -14.63 2.22
N GLN A 55 -4.17 -13.94 3.22
CA GLN A 55 -4.61 -12.65 3.73
C GLN A 55 -4.28 -11.47 2.79
N GLN A 56 -3.57 -11.70 1.68
CA GLN A 56 -3.35 -10.68 0.66
C GLN A 56 -4.40 -10.83 -0.44
N ALA A 57 -5.39 -9.93 -0.48
CA ALA A 57 -6.40 -9.92 -1.53
C ALA A 57 -6.16 -8.87 -2.61
N GLY A 58 -5.37 -7.83 -2.30
CA GLY A 58 -5.03 -6.79 -3.27
C GLY A 58 -4.28 -7.36 -4.48
N PHE A 59 -4.80 -7.09 -5.69
CA PHE A 59 -4.19 -7.47 -6.98
C PHE A 59 -3.94 -8.98 -7.19
N CYS A 60 -4.49 -9.85 -6.35
CA CYS A 60 -4.35 -11.30 -6.48
C CYS A 60 -5.53 -11.88 -7.25
N ARG A 61 -5.28 -12.86 -8.11
CA ARG A 61 -6.36 -13.53 -8.84
C ARG A 61 -7.25 -14.31 -7.87
N ASP A 62 -8.55 -14.29 -8.12
CA ASP A 62 -9.57 -15.06 -7.38
C ASP A 62 -9.69 -14.75 -5.87
N ARG A 63 -9.07 -13.66 -5.39
CA ARG A 63 -9.22 -13.18 -4.01
C ARG A 63 -10.02 -11.88 -3.98
N SER A 64 -11.07 -11.85 -3.16
CA SER A 64 -11.95 -10.69 -3.07
C SER A 64 -11.68 -9.86 -1.82
N CYS A 65 -11.62 -8.53 -1.99
CA CYS A 65 -11.65 -7.58 -0.88
C CYS A 65 -12.94 -7.73 -0.04
N ILE A 66 -14.03 -8.24 -0.64
CA ILE A 66 -15.31 -8.47 0.05
C ILE A 66 -15.14 -9.48 1.19
N ASP A 67 -14.36 -10.55 1.00
CA ASP A 67 -14.18 -11.58 2.02
C ASP A 67 -13.40 -11.04 3.22
N GLN A 68 -12.42 -10.16 2.97
CA GLN A 68 -11.66 -9.50 4.03
C GLN A 68 -12.50 -8.49 4.81
N ILE A 69 -13.32 -7.70 4.12
CA ILE A 69 -14.28 -6.79 4.76
C ILE A 69 -15.30 -7.58 5.60
N ALA A 70 -15.83 -8.68 5.06
CA ALA A 70 -16.77 -9.54 5.78
C ALA A 70 -16.13 -10.19 7.01
N THR A 71 -14.88 -10.64 6.89
CA THR A 71 -14.09 -11.17 8.00
C THR A 71 -13.88 -10.12 9.08
N LEU A 72 -13.42 -8.92 8.70
CA LEU A 72 -13.22 -7.81 9.64
C LEU A 72 -14.52 -7.42 10.34
N ARG A 73 -15.62 -7.36 9.59
CA ARG A 73 -16.95 -7.09 10.14
C ARG A 73 -17.36 -8.14 11.16
N THR A 74 -17.15 -9.42 10.85
CA THR A 74 -17.45 -10.53 11.76
C THR A 74 -16.65 -10.42 13.07
N ILE A 75 -15.37 -10.08 12.98
CA ILE A 75 -14.50 -9.87 14.16
C ILE A 75 -15.00 -8.72 15.03
N VAL A 76 -15.40 -7.60 14.41
CA VAL A 76 -15.98 -6.45 15.13
C VAL A 76 -17.29 -6.83 15.80
N GLU A 77 -18.20 -7.50 15.07
CA GLU A 77 -19.50 -7.92 15.60
C GLU A 77 -19.34 -8.87 16.80
N GLN A 78 -18.44 -9.86 16.72
CA GLN A 78 -18.13 -10.77 17.83
C GLN A 78 -17.50 -10.05 19.04
N SER A 79 -16.57 -9.11 18.79
CA SER A 79 -16.00 -8.28 19.86
C SER A 79 -17.08 -7.50 20.60
N VAL A 80 -18.03 -6.91 19.86
CA VAL A 80 -19.18 -6.20 20.42
C VAL A 80 -20.08 -7.13 21.22
N GLU A 81 -20.47 -8.27 20.64
CA GLU A 81 -21.35 -9.26 21.26
C GLU A 81 -20.79 -9.81 22.58
N TRP A 82 -19.49 -10.12 22.61
CA TRP A 82 -18.83 -10.68 23.80
C TRP A 82 -18.27 -9.63 24.76
N ASN A 83 -18.53 -8.34 24.51
CA ASN A 83 -17.96 -7.23 25.26
C ASN A 83 -16.43 -7.35 25.42
N SER A 84 -15.76 -7.83 24.36
CA SER A 84 -14.32 -8.02 24.32
C SER A 84 -13.64 -6.81 23.72
N SER A 85 -12.53 -6.36 24.32
CA SER A 85 -11.77 -5.22 23.82
C SER A 85 -11.10 -5.53 22.48
N LEU A 86 -11.26 -4.63 21.51
CA LEU A 86 -10.66 -4.77 20.19
C LEU A 86 -10.07 -3.45 19.72
N TYR A 87 -8.85 -3.54 19.21
CA TYR A 87 -8.11 -2.47 18.57
C TYR A 87 -7.86 -2.87 17.12
N ILE A 88 -8.16 -1.95 16.19
CA ILE A 88 -7.89 -2.13 14.76
C ILE A 88 -7.08 -0.92 14.29
N ASN A 89 -5.87 -1.14 13.81
CA ASN A 89 -5.01 -0.08 13.26
C ASN A 89 -4.92 -0.21 11.74
N PHE A 90 -5.49 0.75 11.03
CA PHE A 90 -5.36 0.89 9.58
C PHE A 90 -4.13 1.73 9.26
N ILE A 91 -3.14 1.12 8.63
CA ILE A 91 -1.87 1.71 8.23
C ILE A 91 -1.98 2.13 6.76
N ASP A 92 -1.76 3.42 6.51
CA ASP A 92 -1.59 4.00 5.16
C ASP A 92 -0.10 4.29 4.95
N TYR A 93 0.44 3.98 3.78
CA TYR A 93 1.84 4.27 3.45
C TYR A 93 2.03 5.63 2.77
N GLU A 94 3.15 6.28 3.05
CA GLU A 94 3.56 7.47 2.32
C GLU A 94 4.24 7.08 1.00
N LYS A 95 3.50 7.32 -0.10
CA LYS A 95 4.00 7.17 -1.49
C LYS A 95 4.64 5.78 -1.72
N ALA A 96 3.96 4.70 -1.32
CA ALA A 96 4.49 3.33 -1.35
C ALA A 96 5.26 3.01 -2.64
N PHE A 97 4.66 3.22 -3.82
CA PHE A 97 5.30 2.93 -5.11
C PHE A 97 6.57 3.75 -5.40
N ASP A 98 6.67 4.98 -4.89
CA ASP A 98 7.83 5.85 -5.09
C ASP A 98 8.96 5.55 -4.09
N SER A 99 8.59 5.03 -2.91
CA SER A 99 9.48 4.89 -1.74
C SER A 99 10.14 3.51 -1.62
N VAL A 100 9.59 2.46 -2.26
CA VAL A 100 10.14 1.09 -2.18
C VAL A 100 11.60 1.03 -2.62
N ASP A 101 12.46 0.47 -1.76
CA ASP A 101 13.87 0.23 -2.09
C ASP A 101 14.01 -0.79 -3.24
N ARG A 102 14.69 -0.37 -4.31
CA ARG A 102 14.85 -1.19 -5.52
C ARG A 102 15.67 -2.44 -5.24
N ILE A 103 16.62 -2.37 -4.33
CA ILE A 103 17.49 -3.52 -4.03
C ILE A 103 16.70 -4.58 -3.27
N THR A 104 15.85 -4.13 -2.35
CA THR A 104 14.87 -4.97 -1.65
C THR A 104 13.87 -5.57 -2.63
N LEU A 105 13.31 -4.78 -3.55
CA LEU A 105 12.44 -5.30 -4.61
C LEU A 105 13.11 -6.42 -5.43
N TRP A 106 14.39 -6.27 -5.79
CA TRP A 106 15.15 -7.30 -6.49
C TRP A 106 15.40 -8.57 -5.68
N LYS A 107 15.54 -8.44 -4.36
CA LYS A 107 15.64 -9.59 -3.46
C LYS A 107 14.28 -10.29 -3.34
N LEU A 108 13.19 -9.53 -3.23
CA LEU A 108 11.83 -10.05 -3.13
C LEU A 108 11.42 -10.82 -4.39
N LEU A 109 11.64 -10.28 -5.60
CA LEU A 109 11.29 -11.00 -6.84
C LEU A 109 11.95 -12.38 -6.92
N ARG A 110 13.20 -12.49 -6.48
CA ARG A 110 13.91 -13.78 -6.45
C ARG A 110 13.37 -14.71 -5.35
N HIS A 111 13.04 -14.15 -4.19
CA HIS A 111 12.43 -14.91 -3.10
C HIS A 111 11.08 -15.50 -3.51
N TYR A 112 10.24 -14.70 -4.17
CA TYR A 112 8.94 -15.09 -4.73
C TYR A 112 9.05 -15.96 -6.00
N GLY A 113 10.22 -16.52 -6.30
CA GLY A 113 10.38 -17.54 -7.35
C GLY A 113 10.32 -17.02 -8.78
N VAL A 114 10.42 -15.70 -9.01
CA VAL A 114 10.44 -15.14 -10.36
C VAL A 114 11.69 -15.63 -11.11
N PRO A 115 11.55 -16.23 -12.31
CA PRO A 115 12.68 -16.73 -13.07
C PRO A 115 13.72 -15.64 -13.37
N GLU A 116 15.00 -15.98 -13.25
CA GLU A 116 16.13 -15.05 -13.41
C GLU A 116 16.11 -14.31 -14.77
N LYS A 117 15.60 -14.94 -15.82
CA LYS A 117 15.41 -14.31 -17.13
C LYS A 117 14.37 -13.17 -17.09
N ILE A 118 13.23 -13.40 -16.44
CA ILE A 118 12.18 -12.39 -16.29
C ILE A 118 12.68 -11.27 -15.38
N PHE A 119 13.32 -11.63 -14.27
CA PHE A 119 13.96 -10.69 -13.37
C PHE A 119 14.95 -9.76 -14.08
N ASN A 120 15.85 -10.29 -14.92
CA ASN A 120 16.80 -9.47 -15.66
C ASN A 120 16.11 -8.56 -16.70
N ILE A 121 15.03 -9.02 -17.32
CA ILE A 121 14.21 -8.18 -18.22
C ILE A 121 13.58 -7.02 -17.43
N ILE A 122 12.98 -7.30 -16.27
CA ILE A 122 12.41 -6.27 -15.40
C ILE A 122 13.49 -5.29 -15.00
N ARG A 123 14.63 -5.76 -14.45
CA ARG A 123 15.74 -4.89 -14.05
C ARG A 123 16.19 -3.97 -15.19
N ASN A 124 16.44 -4.54 -16.37
CA ASN A 124 16.84 -3.77 -17.56
C ASN A 124 15.76 -2.78 -18.01
N SER A 125 14.48 -3.06 -17.75
CA SER A 125 13.39 -2.14 -18.05
C SER A 125 13.43 -0.86 -17.19
N TYR A 126 14.04 -0.90 -15.99
CA TYR A 126 14.23 0.28 -15.14
C TYR A 126 15.47 1.12 -15.52
N ASP A 127 16.33 0.60 -16.39
CA ASP A 127 17.56 1.24 -16.84
C ASP A 127 17.33 2.05 -18.14
N GLY A 128 17.67 3.34 -18.07
CA GLY A 128 17.53 4.25 -19.21
C GLY A 128 16.09 4.69 -19.53
N LEU A 129 15.14 4.48 -18.60
CA LEU A 129 13.80 5.08 -18.73
C LEU A 129 13.90 6.60 -18.70
N GLN A 130 13.32 7.24 -19.71
CA GLN A 130 13.20 8.68 -19.82
C GLN A 130 11.76 9.09 -19.58
N TYR A 131 11.56 10.06 -18.68
CA TYR A 131 10.24 10.59 -18.38
C TYR A 131 10.12 12.00 -18.90
N LYS A 132 9.13 12.25 -19.75
CA LYS A 132 8.73 13.61 -20.12
C LYS A 132 7.59 14.03 -19.21
N VAL A 133 7.84 15.05 -18.38
CA VAL A 133 6.81 15.62 -17.51
C VAL A 133 5.92 16.53 -18.35
N TRP A 134 4.67 16.13 -18.52
CA TRP A 134 3.67 16.98 -19.15
C TRP A 134 3.04 17.86 -18.08
N ILE A 135 3.64 19.03 -17.89
CA ILE A 135 2.94 20.16 -17.28
C ILE A 135 2.06 20.71 -18.40
N MET A 136 0.78 21.02 -18.13
CA MET A 136 0.02 21.84 -19.08
C MET A 136 0.82 23.13 -19.30
N LYS A 137 1.50 23.17 -20.46
CA LYS A 137 2.61 24.05 -20.87
C LYS A 137 3.92 23.83 -20.07
N THR A 138 4.93 23.29 -20.78
CA THR A 138 6.39 23.22 -20.50
C THR A 138 6.93 22.13 -19.55
N SER A 139 7.83 21.28 -20.08
CA SER A 139 8.48 20.14 -19.41
C SER A 139 9.88 20.46 -18.86
N THR A 140 10.21 19.99 -17.65
CA THR A 140 11.59 19.93 -17.11
C THR A 140 11.86 18.59 -16.41
N SER A 141 13.11 18.12 -16.52
CA SER A 141 13.62 16.79 -16.12
C SER A 141 14.63 16.85 -14.96
N GLU A 142 14.94 15.67 -14.39
CA GLU A 142 16.00 15.30 -13.41
C GLU A 142 15.57 15.23 -11.91
N GLY A 143 16.05 14.32 -11.05
CA GLY A 143 17.08 13.26 -11.09
C GLY A 143 17.04 12.40 -9.79
N LYS A 144 17.74 11.24 -9.77
CA LYS A 144 17.65 10.15 -8.76
C LYS A 144 18.77 10.19 -7.70
N HIS A 145 18.52 9.89 -6.41
CA HIS A 145 19.53 9.39 -5.45
C HIS A 145 18.92 8.47 -4.37
N GLY A 146 19.61 7.40 -3.97
CA GLY A 146 19.25 6.52 -2.84
C GLY A 146 20.35 5.50 -2.48
N ILE A 147 20.52 5.20 -1.18
CA ILE A 147 21.48 4.24 -0.58
C ILE A 147 20.73 3.27 0.37
N GLN A 148 21.27 2.06 0.53
CA GLN A 148 20.71 0.77 1.00
C GLN A 148 21.08 0.40 2.46
N TRP A 149 20.29 -0.46 3.18
CA TRP A 149 20.72 -1.65 3.98
C TRP A 149 19.57 -2.35 4.79
N THR A 150 19.75 -3.65 5.10
CA THR A 150 18.84 -4.72 5.65
C THR A 150 19.01 -4.97 7.19
N ALA A 151 18.23 -5.73 8.00
CA ALA A 151 17.40 -6.95 7.79
C ALA A 151 16.48 -7.38 9.00
N GLN A 152 15.40 -8.13 8.67
CA GLN A 152 14.76 -9.34 9.30
C GLN A 152 14.01 -9.35 10.67
N ASN A 153 12.67 -9.51 10.68
CA ASN A 153 11.88 -10.79 10.72
C ASN A 153 10.33 -10.53 10.82
N GLN A 154 9.50 -11.54 10.48
CA GLN A 154 8.05 -11.53 10.10
C GLN A 154 6.97 -11.26 11.20
N LEU A 155 5.75 -10.86 10.77
CA LEU A 155 4.51 -10.71 11.58
C LEU A 155 3.21 -10.95 10.76
N ASP A 156 2.09 -11.30 11.44
CA ASP A 156 0.73 -11.63 10.92
C ASP A 156 -0.22 -10.41 10.77
N ASP A 157 -0.87 -10.28 9.62
CA ASP A 157 -1.53 -9.07 9.12
C ASP A 157 -2.62 -9.34 8.05
N LEU A 158 -3.47 -8.35 7.74
CA LEU A 158 -4.49 -8.37 6.68
C LEU A 158 -4.17 -7.30 5.63
N ASP A 159 -3.81 -7.72 4.40
CA ASP A 159 -3.21 -6.87 3.37
C ASP A 159 -4.19 -6.57 2.21
N LEU A 160 -4.49 -5.28 2.04
CA LEU A 160 -5.22 -4.74 0.90
C LEU A 160 -4.34 -3.78 0.10
N ALA A 161 -3.47 -4.31 -0.77
CA ALA A 161 -2.60 -3.52 -1.66
C ALA A 161 -1.73 -2.46 -0.95
N ASP A 162 -2.31 -1.30 -0.63
CA ASP A 162 -1.67 -0.18 0.09
C ASP A 162 -2.22 0.02 1.53
N ASP A 163 -3.31 -0.66 1.92
CA ASP A 163 -3.98 -0.51 3.21
C ASP A 163 -3.79 -1.78 4.05
N LEU A 164 -3.13 -1.64 5.19
CA LEU A 164 -2.87 -2.74 6.12
C LEU A 164 -3.70 -2.60 7.39
N ALA A 165 -4.43 -3.64 7.80
CA ALA A 165 -5.18 -3.64 9.06
C ALA A 165 -4.55 -4.57 10.11
N LEU A 166 -4.03 -4.00 11.19
CA LEU A 166 -3.54 -4.76 12.35
C LEU A 166 -4.66 -4.91 13.39
N LEU A 167 -4.78 -6.11 13.96
CA LEU A 167 -5.76 -6.43 15.01
C LEU A 167 -5.06 -6.74 16.34
N SER A 168 -5.60 -6.28 17.46
CA SER A 168 -5.14 -6.65 18.81
C SER A 168 -6.24 -6.51 19.86
N LEU A 169 -6.13 -7.27 20.95
CA LEU A 169 -7.10 -7.21 22.05
C LEU A 169 -6.71 -6.21 23.15
N THR A 170 -5.44 -5.83 23.22
CA THR A 170 -4.93 -4.92 24.26
C THR A 170 -4.17 -3.73 23.66
N HIS A 171 -4.23 -2.58 24.35
CA HIS A 171 -3.46 -1.38 23.98
C HIS A 171 -1.96 -1.68 23.87
N LYS A 172 -1.39 -2.40 24.84
CA LYS A 172 0.04 -2.75 24.85
C LYS A 172 0.42 -3.58 23.62
N GLN A 173 -0.39 -4.58 23.26
CA GLN A 173 -0.14 -5.36 22.03
C GLN A 173 -0.23 -4.50 20.79
N MET A 174 -1.25 -3.64 20.68
CA MET A 174 -1.40 -2.76 19.52
C MET A 174 -0.23 -1.79 19.38
N GLN A 175 0.22 -1.19 20.49
CA GLN A 175 1.36 -0.29 20.53
C GLN A 175 2.64 -1.01 20.08
N MET A 176 2.91 -2.21 20.61
CA MET A 176 4.07 -3.02 20.21
C MET A 176 4.02 -3.40 18.74
N LYS A 177 2.85 -3.84 18.23
CA LYS A 177 2.68 -4.16 16.81
C LYS A 177 2.93 -2.94 15.93
N THR A 178 2.36 -1.78 16.29
CA THR A 178 2.52 -0.54 15.51
C THR A 178 3.98 -0.10 15.43
N ILE A 179 4.72 -0.14 16.55
CA ILE A 179 6.16 0.16 16.56
C ILE A 179 6.95 -0.85 15.73
N SER A 180 6.69 -2.15 15.93
CA SER A 180 7.41 -3.22 15.22
C SER A 180 7.19 -3.14 13.70
N VAL A 181 5.95 -2.91 13.29
CA VAL A 181 5.55 -2.79 11.89
C VAL A 181 6.11 -1.51 11.27
N GLY A 182 6.05 -0.38 11.98
CA GLY A 182 6.68 0.87 11.53
C GLY A 182 8.19 0.73 11.33
N ALA A 183 8.89 0.07 12.25
CA ALA A 183 10.33 -0.20 12.12
C ALA A 183 10.63 -1.16 10.95
N ALA A 184 9.85 -2.22 10.79
CA ALA A 184 10.00 -3.17 9.68
C ALA A 184 9.80 -2.49 8.32
N PHE A 185 8.77 -1.64 8.19
CA PHE A 185 8.52 -0.90 6.96
C PHE A 185 9.60 0.12 6.65
N ALA A 186 10.07 0.87 7.66
CA ALA A 186 11.18 1.80 7.48
C ALA A 186 12.43 1.08 6.94
N SER A 187 12.67 -0.16 7.37
CA SER A 187 13.82 -0.97 6.90
C SER A 187 13.76 -1.37 5.41
N VAL A 188 12.58 -1.33 4.79
CA VAL A 188 12.37 -1.61 3.35
C VAL A 188 12.08 -0.35 2.53
N GLY A 189 12.24 0.82 3.13
CA GLY A 189 12.01 2.13 2.49
C GLY A 189 10.55 2.58 2.50
N LEU A 190 9.66 1.88 3.21
CA LEU A 190 8.25 2.27 3.36
C LEU A 190 8.07 3.09 4.64
N ASN A 191 7.48 4.28 4.51
CA ASN A 191 7.14 5.11 5.66
C ASN A 191 5.63 5.06 5.90
N ILE A 192 5.22 4.88 7.16
CA ILE A 192 3.81 4.97 7.54
C ILE A 192 3.38 6.44 7.52
N ARG A 193 2.26 6.71 6.85
CA ARG A 193 1.63 8.01 6.83
C ARG A 193 0.75 8.20 8.06
N ARG A 194 1.37 8.75 9.10
CA ARG A 194 0.77 8.87 10.44
C ARG A 194 -0.55 9.64 10.45
N GLY A 195 -0.61 10.81 9.80
CA GLY A 195 -1.83 11.63 9.72
C GLY A 195 -2.96 11.07 8.84
N LYS A 196 -2.82 9.85 8.30
CA LYS A 196 -3.90 9.13 7.59
C LYS A 196 -4.13 7.73 8.13
N SER A 197 -3.20 7.21 8.92
CA SER A 197 -3.37 5.92 9.58
C SER A 197 -4.34 6.11 10.75
N LYS A 198 -5.31 5.21 10.85
CA LYS A 198 -6.46 5.36 11.75
C LYS A 198 -6.56 4.20 12.71
N ILE A 199 -6.89 4.48 13.96
CA ILE A 199 -7.13 3.48 14.98
C ILE A 199 -8.61 3.45 15.36
N LEU A 200 -9.23 2.27 15.30
CA LEU A 200 -10.54 1.98 15.89
C LEU A 200 -10.35 1.24 17.20
N LYS A 201 -11.21 1.58 18.17
CA LYS A 201 -11.24 1.01 19.51
C LYS A 201 -12.68 0.60 19.84
N TYR A 202 -12.89 -0.66 20.18
CA TYR A 202 -14.18 -1.19 20.62
C TYR A 202 -14.06 -1.74 22.05
N ASN A 203 -15.09 -1.53 22.86
CA ASN A 203 -15.22 -2.06 24.23
C ASN A 203 -13.96 -1.88 25.09
N THR A 204 -13.36 -0.69 25.05
CA THR A 204 -12.20 -0.34 25.85
C THR A 204 -12.39 1.01 26.52
N GLU A 205 -12.13 1.05 27.83
CA GLU A 205 -12.09 2.30 28.61
C GLU A 205 -10.74 3.03 28.49
N ASN A 206 -9.73 2.36 27.92
CA ASN A 206 -8.40 2.93 27.74
C ASN A 206 -8.39 3.99 26.64
N THR A 207 -8.20 5.24 27.05
CA THR A 207 -8.14 6.43 26.19
C THR A 207 -6.73 6.79 25.73
N ASN A 208 -5.71 6.02 26.13
CA ASN A 208 -4.34 6.31 25.74
C ASN A 208 -4.20 6.23 24.21
N PRO A 209 -3.49 7.21 23.60
CA PRO A 209 -3.22 7.18 22.18
C PRO A 209 -2.29 6.02 21.81
N ILE A 210 -2.38 5.57 20.56
CA ILE A 210 -1.35 4.75 19.93
C ILE A 210 -0.38 5.68 19.22
N THR A 211 0.91 5.52 19.46
CA THR A 211 1.95 6.40 18.91
C THR A 211 2.97 5.66 18.05
N LEU A 212 3.54 6.35 17.07
CA LEU A 212 4.66 5.89 16.25
C LEU A 212 5.65 7.05 16.08
N ASP A 213 6.92 6.82 16.42
CA ASP A 213 7.99 7.84 16.37
C ASP A 213 7.67 9.15 17.13
N GLY A 214 6.90 9.05 18.21
CA GLY A 214 6.51 10.19 19.04
C GLY A 214 5.26 10.95 18.56
N GLU A 215 4.68 10.58 17.42
CA GLU A 215 3.42 11.13 16.91
C GLU A 215 2.24 10.19 17.17
N THR A 216 1.06 10.75 17.43
CA THR A 216 -0.19 10.03 17.71
C THR A 216 -0.93 9.68 16.42
N LEU A 217 -1.42 8.43 16.30
CA LEU A 217 -2.32 8.01 15.23
C LEU A 217 -3.74 8.55 15.45
N GLU A 218 -4.48 8.78 14.36
CA GLU A 218 -5.82 9.38 14.41
C GLU A 218 -6.84 8.36 14.96
N ASP A 219 -7.44 8.64 16.11
CA ASP A 219 -8.56 7.86 16.65
C ASP A 219 -9.81 8.09 15.78
N MET A 220 -10.42 7.01 15.30
CA MET A 220 -11.68 7.05 14.56
C MET A 220 -12.82 6.52 15.45
N TYR A 221 -13.94 7.23 15.51
CA TYR A 221 -15.09 6.78 16.30
C TYR A 221 -15.89 5.71 15.54
N PRO A 222 -16.34 4.63 16.22
CA PRO A 222 -17.05 3.50 15.58
C PRO A 222 -18.27 3.90 14.75
N ALA A 223 -18.97 4.99 15.09
CA ALA A 223 -20.16 5.46 14.37
C ALA A 223 -19.91 5.82 12.89
N HIS A 224 -18.66 6.14 12.51
CA HIS A 224 -18.32 6.60 11.16
C HIS A 224 -17.86 5.48 10.21
N THR A 225 -17.79 4.23 10.67
CA THR A 225 -17.22 3.11 9.88
C THR A 225 -18.15 2.59 8.77
N TRP A 226 -19.46 2.64 8.98
CA TRP A 226 -20.42 2.01 8.05
C TRP A 226 -20.95 2.96 6.97
N GLU A 227 -21.06 4.26 7.25
CA GLU A 227 -21.53 5.22 6.24
C GLU A 227 -20.52 5.41 5.10
N ALA A 228 -19.21 5.29 5.36
CA ALA A 228 -18.20 5.46 4.32
C ALA A 228 -18.12 4.30 3.31
N SER A 229 -18.53 3.09 3.70
CA SER A 229 -18.48 1.90 2.82
C SER A 229 -19.76 1.69 2.01
N THR A 230 -20.90 2.26 2.44
CA THR A 230 -22.15 2.26 1.65
C THR A 230 -22.25 3.42 0.65
N THR A 231 -21.49 4.50 0.84
CA THR A 231 -21.62 5.72 -0.01
C THR A 231 -20.90 5.61 -1.36
N ASN A 232 -20.20 4.51 -1.65
CA ASN A 232 -19.57 4.27 -2.97
C ASN A 232 -20.35 3.26 -3.84
N LYS A 233 -21.67 3.11 -3.64
CA LYS A 233 -22.53 2.32 -4.53
C LYS A 233 -23.14 3.12 -5.68
N GLU A 234 -23.11 4.46 -5.65
CA GLU A 234 -23.70 5.28 -6.73
C GLU A 234 -22.74 5.60 -7.89
N ASP A 235 -21.42 5.47 -7.70
CA ASP A 235 -20.43 5.79 -8.76
C ASP A 235 -20.00 4.57 -9.61
N VAL A 236 -20.63 3.40 -9.47
CA VAL A 236 -20.29 2.16 -10.22
C VAL A 236 -21.33 1.81 -11.32
N MET A 237 -22.34 2.65 -11.55
CA MET A 237 -23.29 2.48 -12.67
C MET A 237 -23.33 3.62 -13.69
N GLN A 238 -22.26 4.44 -13.78
CA GLN A 238 -22.06 5.32 -14.93
C GLN A 238 -20.63 5.19 -15.49
N THR A 239 -20.42 4.10 -16.23
CA THR A 239 -19.67 4.06 -17.50
C THR A 239 -20.04 2.79 -18.22
#